data_AF-A0A1Q3IWW7-F1
#
_entry.id   AF-A0A1Q3IWW7-F1
#
_cell.length_a   1.000
_cell.length_b   1.000
_cell.length_c   1.000
_cell.angle_alpha   90.00
_cell.angle_beta   90.00
_cell.angle_gamma   90.00
#
_symmetry.space_group_name_H-M   'P 1'
#
loop_
_entity.id
_entity.type
_entity.pdbx_description
1 polymer ?
#
loop_
_entity_poly.entity_id
_entity_poly.type
_entity_poly.pdbx_seq_one_letter_code
_entity_poly.pdbx_strand_id
1 'polypeptide(L)' 'MLNADIPNVEFHIYAIGKHGAGLSWRDGTAMGTWPARFTDWMKDLGFLQKPGVETQAAKDVAAFVAGAKPQ' A
#
# COMPACT_ATOMS: atom_id res chain seq x y z
N MET A 1 -0.27 -5.66 -13.40
CA MET A 1 -0.93 -5.35 -12.11
C MET A 1 -2.34 -4.88 -12.34
N LEU A 2 -2.56 -3.68 -12.92
CA LEU A 2 -3.93 -3.19 -13.20
C LEU A 2 -4.69 -4.08 -14.19
N ASN A 3 -4.13 -4.39 -15.36
CA ASN A 3 -4.77 -5.30 -16.33
C ASN A 3 -4.79 -6.78 -15.89
N ALA A 4 -4.09 -7.11 -14.81
CA ALA A 4 -4.05 -8.47 -14.28
C ALA A 4 -4.94 -8.59 -13.02
N ASP A 5 -5.69 -7.53 -12.70
CA ASP A 5 -6.61 -7.42 -11.56
C ASP A 5 -6.00 -7.95 -10.24
N ILE A 6 -4.73 -7.61 -10.01
CA ILE A 6 -4.05 -8.02 -8.78
C ILE A 6 -4.56 -7.14 -7.64
N PRO A 7 -5.22 -7.70 -6.60
CA PRO A 7 -5.74 -6.91 -5.49
C PRO A 7 -4.60 -6.40 -4.59
N ASN A 8 -4.90 -5.37 -3.79
CA ASN A 8 -4.00 -4.83 -2.75
C ASN A 8 -2.67 -4.25 -3.28
N VAL A 9 -2.63 -3.79 -4.52
CA VAL A 9 -1.48 -3.05 -5.07
C VAL A 9 -1.56 -1.58 -4.65
N GLU A 10 -0.51 -1.09 -3.99
CA GLU A 10 -0.37 0.33 -3.63
C GLU A 10 0.66 1.02 -4.55
N PHE A 11 0.32 2.21 -5.06
CA PHE A 11 1.19 2.97 -5.95
C PHE A 11 1.14 4.47 -5.67
N HIS A 12 2.33 5.05 -5.47
CA HIS A 12 2.50 6.44 -5.07
C HIS A 12 3.42 7.14 -6.07
N ILE A 13 2.88 8.13 -6.80
CA ILE A 13 3.68 9.06 -7.60
C ILE A 13 3.76 10.38 -6.83
N TYR A 14 4.98 10.85 -6.60
CA TYR A 14 5.21 12.14 -5.95
C TYR A 14 5.57 13.20 -7.00
N ALA A 15 4.96 14.39 -6.88
CA ALA A 15 5.18 15.50 -7.82
C ALA A 15 6.59 16.10 -7.73
N ILE A 16 7.24 15.99 -6.57
CA ILE A 16 8.56 16.56 -6.30
C ILE A 16 9.45 15.55 -5.56
N GLY A 17 10.73 15.52 -5.91
CA GLY A 17 11.73 14.62 -5.35
C GLY A 17 12.97 14.54 -6.26
N LYS A 18 14.07 14.02 -5.72
CA LYS A 18 15.28 13.70 -6.50
C LYS A 18 15.32 12.20 -6.77
N HIS A 19 15.91 11.81 -7.90
CA HIS A 19 16.24 10.41 -8.12
C HIS A 19 17.20 9.91 -7.02
N GLY A 20 17.02 8.67 -6.57
CA GLY A 20 17.86 8.08 -5.52
C GLY A 20 17.59 8.59 -4.10
N ALA A 21 16.39 9.13 -3.84
CA ALA A 21 16.07 9.69 -2.53
C ALA A 21 16.02 8.65 -1.38
N GLY A 22 15.84 7.37 -1.68
CA GLY A 22 15.93 6.29 -0.67
C GLY A 22 15.06 6.55 0.56
N LEU A 23 15.65 6.47 1.75
CA LEU A 23 14.99 6.76 3.04
C LEU A 23 15.15 8.23 3.49
N SER A 24 15.41 9.16 2.58
CA SER A 24 15.56 10.58 2.92
C SER A 24 14.32 11.08 3.69
N TRP A 25 14.52 11.43 4.96
CA TRP A 25 13.47 11.89 5.85
C TRP A 25 13.39 13.42 5.83
N ARG A 26 12.18 13.94 5.58
CA ARG A 26 11.72 15.31 5.88
C ARG A 26 12.46 16.50 5.25
N ASP A 27 12.38 16.59 3.92
CA ASP A 27 12.53 17.88 3.22
C ASP A 27 11.18 18.63 3.08
N GLY A 28 10.19 18.30 3.92
CA GLY A 28 8.83 18.87 3.84
C GLY A 28 7.99 18.40 2.64
N THR A 29 8.47 17.43 1.86
CA THR A 29 7.78 16.93 0.67
C THR A 29 6.94 15.69 0.98
N ALA A 30 5.89 15.46 0.16
CA ALA A 30 5.10 14.24 0.25
C ALA A 30 5.95 12.96 0.04
N MET A 31 6.98 13.03 -0.81
CA MET A 31 7.89 11.91 -1.08
C MET A 31 8.55 11.40 0.21
N GLY A 32 8.94 12.28 1.13
CA GLY A 32 9.57 11.89 2.40
C GLY A 32 8.67 11.05 3.32
N THR A 33 7.38 10.91 3.02
CA THR A 33 6.42 10.11 3.79
C THR A 33 6.21 8.70 3.26
N TRP A 34 6.82 8.34 2.12
CA TRP A 34 6.64 7.02 1.51
C TRP A 34 6.93 5.83 2.45
N PRO A 35 7.92 5.88 3.38
CA PRO A 35 8.16 4.74 4.28
C PRO A 35 7.00 4.50 5.26
N ALA A 36 6.29 5.56 5.66
CA ALA A 36 5.10 5.43 6.49
C ALA A 36 3.97 4.75 5.71
N ARG A 37 3.76 5.15 4.44
CA ARG A 37 2.78 4.52 3.55
C ARG A 37 3.08 3.04 3.31
N PHE A 38 4.34 2.71 3.05
CA PHE A 38 4.79 1.32 2.97
C PHE A 38 4.51 0.52 4.26
N THR A 39 4.72 1.13 5.43
CA THR A 39 4.45 0.47 6.72
C THR A 39 2.96 0.21 6.91
N ASP A 40 2.11 1.15 6.53
CA ASP A 40 0.66 1.00 6.61
C ASP A 40 0.18 -0.08 5.64
N TRP A 41 0.64 -0.07 4.39
CA TRP A 41 0.37 -1.14 3.42
C TRP A 41 0.79 -2.53 3.93
N MET A 42 1.99 -2.64 4.51
CA MET A 42 2.47 -3.91 5.09
C MET A 42 1.61 -4.40 6.28
N LYS A 43 1.01 -3.48 7.05
CA LYS A 43 0.04 -3.82 8.09
C LYS A 43 -1.28 -4.31 7.51
N ASP A 44 -1.77 -3.66 6.46
CA ASP A 44 -3.00 -4.04 5.78
C ASP A 44 -2.90 -5.42 5.12
N LEU A 45 -1.71 -5.77 4.64
CA LEU A 45 -1.36 -7.12 4.17
C LEU A 45 -1.17 -8.14 5.32
N GLY A 46 -0.98 -7.68 6.55
CA GLY A 46 -0.80 -8.52 7.74
C GLY A 46 0.63 -8.88 8.10
N PHE A 47 1.64 -8.42 7.36
CA PHE A 47 3.06 -8.73 7.64
C PHE A 47 3.57 -8.16 8.97
N LEU A 48 2.90 -7.12 9.48
CA LEU A 48 3.26 -6.45 10.73
C LEU A 48 2.18 -6.58 11.82
N GLN A 49 1.23 -7.51 11.63
CA GLN A 49 0.16 -7.79 12.59
C GLN A 49 0.42 -9.08 13.36
N LYS A 50 -0.35 -9.30 14.44
CA LYS A 50 -0.31 -10.58 15.16
C LYS A 50 -0.88 -11.71 14.28
N PRO A 51 -0.34 -12.93 14.37
CA PRO A 51 -0.92 -14.09 13.72
C PRO A 51 -2.38 -14.31 14.13
N GLY A 52 -3.22 -14.73 13.18
CA GLY A 52 -4.63 -15.04 13.41
C GLY A 52 -5.58 -13.83 13.35
N VAL A 53 -5.07 -12.61 13.14
CA VAL A 53 -5.91 -11.43 12.88
C VAL A 53 -6.28 -11.38 11.40
N GLU A 54 -7.56 -11.19 11.10
CA GLU A 54 -8.02 -10.98 9.73
C GLU A 54 -7.44 -9.67 9.17
N THR A 55 -6.84 -9.76 7.99
CA THR A 55 -6.16 -8.64 7.34
C THR A 55 -7.13 -7.84 6.47
N GLN A 56 -6.80 -6.58 6.21
CA GLN A 56 -7.57 -5.78 5.25
C GLN A 56 -7.50 -6.42 3.85
N ALA A 57 -6.31 -6.91 3.48
CA ALA A 57 -6.10 -7.63 2.23
C ALA A 57 -7.02 -8.86 2.06
N ALA A 58 -7.31 -9.60 3.14
CA ALA A 58 -8.23 -10.74 3.09
C ALA A 58 -9.67 -10.30 2.78
N LYS A 59 -10.12 -9.20 3.38
CA LYS A 59 -11.44 -8.61 3.11
C LYS A 59 -11.54 -8.13 1.67
N ASP A 60 -10.51 -7.46 1.18
CA ASP A 60 -10.47 -6.91 -0.17
C ASP A 60 -10.46 -8.03 -1.22
N VAL A 61 -9.71 -9.11 -0.98
CA VAL A 61 -9.72 -10.31 -1.84
C VAL A 61 -11.09 -10.99 -1.83
N ALA A 62 -11.73 -11.12 -0.66
CA ALA A 62 -13.06 -11.70 -0.59
C ALA A 62 -14.09 -10.87 -1.39
N ALA A 63 -14.03 -9.55 -1.29
CA ALA A 63 -14.88 -8.64 -2.07
C ALA A 63 -14.59 -8.74 -3.58
N PHE A 64 -13.31 -8.80 -3.97
CA PHE A 64 -12.89 -8.96 -5.36
C PHE A 64 -13.42 -10.26 -5.98
N VAL A 65 -13.26 -11.40 -5.29
CA VAL A 65 -13.77 -12.71 -5.74
C VAL A 65 -15.30 -12.73 -5.82
N ALA A 66 -15.98 -11.98 -4.94
CA ALA A 66 -17.43 -11.83 -4.98
C ALA A 66 -17.93 -10.93 -6.13
N GLY A 67 -17.04 -10.32 -6.91
CA GLY A 67 -17.40 -9.42 -8.02
C GLY A 67 -17.96 -8.08 -7.56
N ALA A 68 -17.66 -7.66 -6.32
CA ALA A 68 -18.02 -6.33 -5.84
C ALA A 68 -17.28 -5.27 -6.67
N LYS A 69 -17.99 -4.22 -7.08
CA LYS A 69 -17.33 -3.10 -7.78
C LYS A 69 -16.37 -2.40 -6.82
N PRO A 70 -15.14 -2.06 -7.24
CA PRO A 70 -14.29 -1.14 -6.49
C PRO A 70 -15.07 0.16 -6.21
N GLN A 71 -14.97 0.68 -4.99
CA GLN A 71 -15.54 1.99 -4.63
C GLN A 71 -14.78 3.13 -5.31
#